data_AF-A0A653TJR6-F1
#
_entry.id   AF-A0A653TJR6-F1
#
_cell.length_a   1.000
_cell.length_b   1.000
_cell.length_c   1.000
_cell.angle_alpha   90.00
_cell.angle_beta   90.00
_cell.angle_gamma   90.00
#
_symmetry.space_group_name_H-M   'P 1'
#
loop_
_entity.id
_entity.type
_entity.pdbx_description
1 polymer ?
#
loop_
_entity_poly.entity_id
_entity_poly.type
_entity_poly.pdbx_seq_one_letter_code
_entity_poly.pdbx_strand_id
1 'polypeptide(L)'
;MGRRVKIELNVEASRLFQMTNPSQADIHERCSLSDDNDGFTANGKIEDFLSNVYLSQEVEWVGITDDKWYSIAIDSIVYDLDLNNNDTEMCFGNDKSDDYVIKGKGGISGNVVATVKDRESLIGKQNIYKIHFTVHYKEESKSYLIDPKVAINP
;
A
#
# COMPACT_ATOMS: atom_id res chain seq x y z
N MET A 1 2.89 22.96 1.97
CA MET A 1 3.31 22.36 3.26
C MET A 1 2.95 20.91 3.18
N GLY A 2 3.93 20.02 3.26
CA GLY A 2 3.66 18.58 3.33
C GLY A 2 2.83 18.24 4.57
N ARG A 3 2.04 17.19 4.46
CA ARG A 3 1.26 16.62 5.56
C ARG A 3 1.38 15.10 5.56
N ARG A 4 1.01 14.49 6.68
CA ARG A 4 0.78 13.04 6.71
C ARG A 4 -0.30 12.65 5.70
N VAL A 5 -0.16 11.45 5.14
CA VAL A 5 -1.09 10.90 4.14
C VAL A 5 -1.62 9.57 4.64
N LYS A 6 -2.93 9.37 4.58
CA LYS A 6 -3.57 8.10 4.88
C LYS A 6 -4.06 7.47 3.58
N ILE A 7 -3.51 6.31 3.25
CA ILE A 7 -3.90 5.50 2.10
C ILE A 7 -4.79 4.35 2.59
N GLU A 8 -6.00 4.27 2.05
CA GLU A 8 -7.01 3.28 2.41
C GLU A 8 -7.15 2.24 1.29
N LEU A 9 -6.88 0.98 1.63
CA LEU A 9 -7.18 -0.18 0.79
C LEU A 9 -8.59 -0.67 1.09
N ASN A 10 -9.51 -0.38 0.18
CA ASN A 10 -10.89 -0.85 0.21
C ASN A 10 -10.97 -2.22 -0.46
N VAL A 11 -11.50 -3.23 0.25
CA VAL A 11 -11.60 -4.61 -0.24
C VAL A 11 -13.04 -5.11 -0.22
N GLU A 12 -13.51 -5.68 -1.34
CA GLU A 12 -14.70 -6.55 -1.39
C GLU A 12 -14.38 -7.91 -0.74
N ALA A 13 -14.19 -7.90 0.59
CA ALA A 13 -13.59 -8.97 1.36
C ALA A 13 -14.33 -10.30 1.23
N SER A 14 -15.66 -10.28 1.29
CA SER A 14 -16.51 -11.46 1.22
C SER A 14 -16.39 -12.20 -0.12
N ARG A 15 -16.30 -11.44 -1.22
CA ARG A 15 -16.13 -11.99 -2.57
C ARG A 15 -14.72 -12.53 -2.75
N LEU A 16 -13.71 -11.72 -2.45
CA LEU A 16 -12.31 -12.11 -2.61
C LEU A 16 -11.97 -13.35 -1.76
N PHE A 17 -12.43 -13.38 -0.50
CA PHE A 17 -12.18 -14.49 0.42
C PHE A 17 -12.79 -15.81 -0.05
N GLN A 18 -13.93 -15.79 -0.75
CA GLN A 18 -14.57 -17.02 -1.24
C GLN A 18 -13.92 -17.58 -2.50
N MET A 19 -13.05 -16.81 -3.18
CA MET A 19 -12.36 -17.29 -4.36
C MET A 19 -11.33 -18.37 -4.02
N THR A 20 -11.20 -19.32 -4.93
CA THR A 20 -10.18 -20.37 -4.88
C THR A 20 -9.10 -20.02 -5.89
N ASN A 21 -7.88 -19.76 -5.41
CA ASN A 21 -6.73 -19.35 -6.22
C ASN A 21 -7.04 -18.17 -7.18
N PRO A 22 -7.48 -17.00 -6.66
CA PRO A 22 -7.77 -15.85 -7.52
C PRO A 22 -6.52 -15.42 -8.29
N SER A 23 -6.72 -15.00 -9.54
CA SER A 23 -5.67 -14.38 -10.34
C SER A 23 -5.38 -12.95 -9.84
N GLN A 24 -4.27 -12.34 -10.29
CA GLN A 24 -3.99 -10.94 -9.95
C GLN A 24 -5.07 -9.99 -10.46
N ALA A 25 -5.65 -10.27 -11.64
CA ALA A 25 -6.76 -9.49 -12.16
C ALA A 25 -7.99 -9.57 -11.23
N ASP A 26 -8.30 -10.77 -10.73
CA ASP A 26 -9.41 -10.96 -9.77
C ASP A 26 -9.17 -10.19 -8.47
N ILE A 27 -7.93 -10.20 -7.95
CA ILE A 27 -7.58 -9.43 -6.75
C ILE A 27 -7.74 -7.94 -7.01
N HIS A 28 -7.24 -7.44 -8.14
CA HIS A 28 -7.30 -6.03 -8.51
C HIS A 28 -8.74 -5.53 -8.72
N GLU A 29 -9.63 -6.35 -9.28
CA GLU A 29 -11.05 -6.01 -9.45
C GLU A 29 -11.83 -5.92 -8.12
N ARG A 30 -11.31 -6.53 -7.05
CA ARG A 30 -11.94 -6.56 -5.72
C ARG A 30 -11.31 -5.60 -4.73
N CYS A 31 -10.32 -4.86 -5.16
CA CYS A 31 -9.58 -3.93 -4.34
C CYS A 31 -9.62 -2.55 -4.98
N SER A 32 -9.66 -1.50 -4.17
CA SER A 32 -9.45 -0.13 -4.64
C SER A 32 -8.66 0.66 -3.60
N LEU A 33 -7.93 1.67 -4.06
CA LEU A 33 -7.17 2.57 -3.21
C LEU A 33 -7.76 3.97 -3.28
N SER A 34 -7.78 4.61 -2.12
CA SER A 34 -8.04 6.03 -1.97
C SER A 34 -7.06 6.60 -0.97
N ASP A 35 -6.82 7.90 -1.00
CA ASP A 35 -6.11 8.57 0.08
C ASP A 35 -6.83 9.86 0.49
N ASP A 36 -6.33 10.47 1.56
CA ASP A 36 -6.83 11.76 2.02
C ASP A 36 -6.12 12.96 1.35
N ASN A 37 -5.33 12.74 0.28
CA ASN A 37 -4.39 13.69 -0.33
C ASN A 37 -4.40 13.70 -1.87
N ASP A 38 -5.60 13.69 -2.46
CA ASP A 38 -5.83 13.81 -3.91
C ASP A 38 -5.16 12.72 -4.75
N GLY A 39 -4.86 11.57 -4.14
CA GLY A 39 -4.41 10.37 -4.83
C GLY A 39 -5.46 9.91 -5.82
N PHE A 40 -5.00 9.50 -6.99
CA PHE A 40 -5.88 9.26 -8.12
C PHE A 40 -5.44 8.04 -8.92
N THR A 41 -6.45 7.40 -9.53
CA THR A 41 -6.28 6.26 -10.41
C THR A 41 -6.75 6.63 -11.82
N ALA A 42 -5.83 6.72 -12.78
CA ALA A 42 -6.16 7.13 -14.15
C ALA A 42 -7.18 6.22 -14.84
N ASN A 43 -7.06 4.91 -14.65
CA ASN A 43 -7.87 3.91 -15.34
C ASN A 43 -8.74 3.07 -14.39
N GLY A 44 -8.88 3.50 -13.14
CA GLY A 44 -9.58 2.74 -12.09
C GLY A 44 -8.87 1.46 -11.62
N LYS A 45 -7.66 1.17 -12.13
CA LYS A 45 -6.86 0.01 -11.73
C LYS A 45 -5.84 0.36 -10.63
N ILE A 46 -5.67 -0.51 -9.65
CA ILE A 46 -4.71 -0.28 -8.55
C ILE A 46 -3.27 -0.03 -9.01
N GLU A 47 -2.81 -0.71 -10.07
CA GLU A 47 -1.47 -0.51 -10.65
C GLU A 47 -1.23 0.95 -11.10
N ASP A 48 -2.30 1.69 -11.38
CA ASP A 48 -2.27 3.09 -11.81
C ASP A 48 -2.60 4.07 -10.68
N PHE A 49 -2.87 3.58 -9.47
CA PHE A 49 -3.09 4.45 -8.31
C PHE A 49 -1.78 5.16 -7.97
N LEU A 50 -1.84 6.49 -7.94
CA LEU A 50 -0.73 7.36 -7.59
C LEU A 50 -1.13 8.25 -6.42
N SER A 51 -0.52 8.01 -5.25
CA SER A 51 -0.67 8.87 -4.08
C SER A 51 0.44 9.91 -4.00
N ASN A 52 0.10 11.14 -3.63
CA ASN A 52 1.07 12.20 -3.40
C ASN A 52 1.54 12.15 -1.94
N VAL A 53 2.84 11.92 -1.72
CA VAL A 53 3.45 11.89 -0.37
C VAL A 53 4.52 12.98 -0.24
N TYR A 54 4.94 13.32 0.98
CA TYR A 54 5.83 14.45 1.23
C TYR A 54 7.03 14.08 2.09
N LEU A 55 8.18 14.67 1.81
CA LEU A 55 9.41 14.46 2.59
C LEU A 55 9.18 14.67 4.10
N SER A 56 9.81 13.83 4.91
CA SER A 56 9.70 13.87 6.38
C SER A 56 8.28 13.71 6.95
N GLN A 57 7.29 13.36 6.12
CA GLN A 57 5.92 13.12 6.57
C GLN A 57 5.62 11.63 6.68
N GLU A 58 4.65 11.30 7.54
CA GLU A 58 4.18 9.93 7.69
C GLU A 58 3.17 9.56 6.60
N VAL A 59 3.26 8.31 6.15
CA VAL A 59 2.26 7.65 5.34
C VAL A 59 1.72 6.48 6.14
N GLU A 60 0.39 6.39 6.24
CA GLU A 60 -0.32 5.32 6.91
C GLU A 60 -1.13 4.52 5.89
N TRP A 61 -0.95 3.21 5.86
CA TRP A 61 -1.76 2.29 5.06
C TRP A 61 -2.73 1.54 5.96
N VAL A 62 -4.02 1.62 5.63
CA VAL A 62 -5.10 0.97 6.38
C VAL A 62 -5.96 0.13 5.44
N GLY A 63 -6.28 -1.09 5.86
CA GLY A 63 -7.23 -1.94 5.16
C GLY A 63 -8.64 -1.72 5.70
N ILE A 64 -9.61 -1.52 4.81
CA ILE A 64 -11.02 -1.32 5.15
C ILE A 64 -11.94 -2.16 4.27
N THR A 65 -13.11 -2.51 4.81
CA THR A 65 -14.16 -3.24 4.10
C THR A 65 -15.52 -2.92 4.72
N ASP A 66 -16.55 -2.85 3.89
CA ASP A 66 -17.95 -2.74 4.33
C ASP A 66 -18.59 -4.12 4.60
N ASP A 67 -17.89 -5.20 4.26
CA ASP A 67 -18.40 -6.56 4.43
C ASP A 67 -18.39 -6.97 5.90
N LYS A 68 -19.60 -7.23 6.42
CA LYS A 68 -19.79 -7.63 7.82
C LYS A 68 -18.99 -8.89 8.15
N TRP A 69 -18.38 -8.89 9.33
CA TRP A 69 -17.58 -10.00 9.89
C TRP A 69 -16.21 -10.20 9.26
N TYR A 70 -15.86 -9.39 8.26
CA TYR A 70 -14.54 -9.37 7.68
C TYR A 70 -13.70 -8.24 8.27
N SER A 71 -12.40 -8.42 8.27
CA SER A 71 -11.45 -7.36 8.57
C SER A 71 -10.22 -7.51 7.68
N ILE A 72 -9.59 -6.37 7.38
CA ILE A 72 -8.43 -6.31 6.51
C ILE A 72 -7.22 -5.86 7.33
N ALA A 73 -6.17 -6.66 7.34
CA ALA A 73 -4.88 -6.31 7.92
C ALA A 73 -3.91 -5.97 6.79
N ILE A 74 -3.22 -4.84 6.89
CA ILE A 74 -2.03 -4.55 6.08
C ILE A 74 -0.84 -5.17 6.80
N ASP A 75 -0.28 -6.22 6.20
CA ASP A 75 0.78 -7.04 6.80
C ASP A 75 2.15 -6.43 6.59
N SER A 76 2.39 -5.89 5.39
CA SER A 76 3.63 -5.19 5.08
C SER A 76 3.57 -4.39 3.78
N ILE A 77 4.43 -3.38 3.72
CA ILE A 77 4.80 -2.68 2.49
C ILE A 77 6.15 -3.22 2.03
N VAL A 78 6.24 -3.68 0.79
CA VAL A 78 7.46 -4.27 0.21
C VAL A 78 7.85 -3.47 -1.03
N TYR A 79 9.10 -3.04 -1.12
CA TYR A 79 9.58 -2.36 -2.32
C TYR A 79 9.68 -3.30 -3.50
N ASP A 80 9.15 -2.88 -4.65
CA ASP A 80 9.40 -3.55 -5.92
C ASP A 80 10.58 -2.87 -6.60
N LEU A 81 11.79 -3.27 -6.22
CA LEU A 81 12.99 -2.85 -6.95
C LEU A 81 12.99 -3.58 -8.28
N ASP A 82 12.44 -2.95 -9.31
CA ASP A 82 12.61 -3.42 -10.67
C ASP A 82 14.11 -3.42 -11.00
N LEU A 83 14.67 -4.61 -11.17
CA LEU A 83 16.09 -4.80 -11.52
C LEU A 83 16.47 -4.17 -12.86
N ASN A 84 15.49 -3.77 -13.67
CA ASN A 84 15.69 -3.07 -14.93
C ASN A 84 15.70 -1.54 -14.79
N ASN A 85 15.35 -1.01 -13.63
CA ASN A 85 15.39 0.41 -13.32
C ASN A 85 16.61 0.72 -12.44
N ASN A 86 17.46 1.65 -12.87
CA ASN A 86 18.64 2.06 -12.11
C ASN A 86 18.28 2.89 -10.85
N ASP A 87 17.00 3.24 -10.68
CA ASP A 87 16.50 3.96 -9.52
C ASP A 87 16.05 3.00 -8.42
N THR A 88 16.99 2.62 -7.56
CA THR A 88 16.74 1.76 -6.40
C THR A 88 16.44 2.55 -5.12
N GLU A 89 16.21 3.86 -5.24
CA GLU A 89 16.08 4.73 -4.07
C GLU A 89 14.69 4.55 -3.43
N MET A 90 14.68 3.89 -2.26
CA MET A 90 13.47 3.65 -1.48
C MET A 90 13.06 4.90 -0.71
N CYS A 91 11.83 5.36 -0.91
CA CYS A 91 11.31 6.58 -0.29
C CYS A 91 10.84 6.44 1.18
N PHE A 92 10.71 5.23 1.71
CA PHE A 92 10.19 4.93 3.04
C PHE A 92 11.25 4.24 3.90
N GLY A 93 11.16 4.40 5.22
CA GLY A 93 12.06 3.78 6.19
C GLY A 93 13.06 4.78 6.77
N ASN A 94 14.13 4.27 7.38
CA ASN A 94 15.14 5.11 8.02
C ASN A 94 16.17 5.60 6.99
N ASP A 95 16.63 6.84 7.07
CA ASP A 95 17.74 7.35 6.26
C ASP A 95 19.05 6.57 6.43
N LYS A 96 19.15 5.75 7.47
CA LYS A 96 20.32 4.91 7.79
C LYS A 96 20.18 3.46 7.35
N SER A 97 19.00 3.01 6.91
CA SER A 97 18.81 1.65 6.38
C SER A 97 17.70 1.60 5.34
N ASP A 98 17.99 0.91 4.26
CA ASP A 98 17.02 0.60 3.23
C ASP A 98 16.24 -0.65 3.63
N ASP A 99 15.18 -0.44 4.42
CA ASP A 99 14.28 -1.50 4.81
C ASP A 99 13.36 -1.85 3.63
N TYR A 100 13.73 -2.89 2.89
CA TYR A 100 12.95 -3.43 1.77
C TYR A 100 11.51 -3.80 2.15
N VAL A 101 11.28 -4.05 3.43
CA VAL A 101 9.99 -4.49 3.97
C VAL A 101 9.69 -3.70 5.23
N ILE A 102 8.57 -2.99 5.21
CA ILE A 102 8.01 -2.29 6.37
C ILE A 102 6.88 -3.15 6.92
N LYS A 103 7.04 -3.65 8.14
CA LYS A 103 6.08 -4.55 8.77
C LYS A 103 4.89 -3.78 9.33
N GLY A 104 3.70 -4.35 9.15
CA GLY A 104 2.49 -3.90 9.80
C GLY A 104 2.51 -4.21 11.29
N LYS A 105 1.64 -3.54 12.04
CA LYS A 105 1.52 -3.71 13.50
C LYS A 105 0.99 -5.10 13.91
N GLY A 106 0.50 -5.89 12.95
CA GLY A 106 -0.09 -7.21 13.17
C GLY A 106 -1.54 -7.14 13.68
N GLY A 107 -2.13 -8.32 13.89
CA GLY A 107 -3.54 -8.47 14.27
C GLY A 107 -4.50 -8.36 13.09
N ILE A 108 -5.80 -8.52 13.36
CA ILE A 108 -6.85 -8.67 12.33
C ILE A 108 -7.18 -7.38 11.56
N SER A 109 -6.68 -6.24 12.02
CA SER A 109 -6.85 -4.91 11.42
C SER A 109 -5.53 -4.13 11.47
N GLY A 110 -4.42 -4.84 11.29
CA GLY A 110 -3.09 -4.23 11.29
C GLY A 110 -2.98 -3.12 10.25
N ASN A 111 -2.31 -2.04 10.60
CA ASN A 111 -1.90 -0.97 9.69
C ASN A 111 -0.37 -0.92 9.58
N VAL A 112 0.10 -0.33 8.49
CA VAL A 112 1.52 0.03 8.33
C VAL A 112 1.65 1.55 8.42
N VAL A 113 2.67 2.03 9.11
CA VAL A 113 3.05 3.44 9.12
C VAL A 113 4.52 3.54 8.77
N ALA A 114 4.87 4.47 7.89
CA ALA A 114 6.25 4.76 7.54
C ALA A 114 6.46 6.27 7.36
N THR A 115 7.67 6.74 7.60
CA THR A 115 8.07 8.11 7.28
C THR A 115 8.72 8.14 5.90
N VAL A 116 8.37 9.14 5.09
CA VAL A 116 9.08 9.45 3.85
C VAL A 116 10.45 10.02 4.20
N LYS A 117 11.52 9.45 3.64
CA LYS A 117 12.90 9.87 3.88
C LYS A 117 13.11 11.34 3.52
N ASP A 118 13.97 12.03 4.27
CA ASP A 118 14.24 13.46 4.07
C ASP A 118 15.37 13.67 3.06
N ARG A 119 15.10 13.35 1.79
CA ARG A 119 16.11 13.41 0.72
C ARG A 119 15.57 14.15 -0.50
N GLU A 120 16.18 15.27 -0.85
CA GLU A 120 15.79 16.05 -2.03
C GLU A 120 15.89 15.26 -3.34
N SER A 121 16.77 14.25 -3.41
CA SER A 121 16.89 13.33 -4.55
C SER A 121 15.61 12.54 -4.84
N LEU A 122 14.72 12.41 -3.86
CA LEU A 122 13.44 11.72 -4.00
C LEU A 122 12.36 12.58 -4.66
N ILE A 123 12.50 13.91 -4.66
CA ILE A 123 11.47 14.82 -5.17
C ILE A 123 11.21 14.55 -6.65
N GLY A 124 9.93 14.39 -7.01
CA GLY A 124 9.49 14.12 -8.37
C GLY A 124 9.66 12.67 -8.82
N LYS A 125 10.26 11.79 -8.00
CA LYS A 125 10.34 10.37 -8.29
C LYS A 125 9.00 9.68 -8.01
N GLN A 126 8.76 8.62 -8.78
CA GLN A 126 7.70 7.66 -8.48
C GLN A 126 8.32 6.39 -7.91
N ASN A 127 7.71 5.82 -6.88
CA ASN A 127 8.14 4.56 -6.29
C ASN A 127 6.99 3.55 -6.40
N ILE A 128 7.30 2.39 -6.97
CA ILE A 128 6.39 1.24 -7.02
C ILE A 128 6.63 0.41 -5.77
N TYR A 129 5.56 0.00 -5.12
CA TYR A 129 5.63 -0.86 -3.94
C TYR A 129 4.46 -1.83 -3.92
N LYS A 130 4.62 -2.90 -3.16
CA LYS A 130 3.65 -3.96 -2.97
C LYS A 130 3.02 -3.84 -1.59
N ILE A 131 1.70 -3.83 -1.53
CA ILE A 131 0.93 -3.95 -0.29
C ILE A 131 0.59 -5.43 -0.11
N HIS A 132 1.18 -6.06 0.90
CA HIS A 132 0.73 -7.35 1.38
C HIS A 132 -0.37 -7.15 2.40
N PHE A 133 -1.50 -7.81 2.20
CA PHE A 133 -2.63 -7.70 3.11
C PHE A 133 -3.30 -9.06 3.31
N THR A 134 -3.98 -9.19 4.44
CA THR A 134 -4.73 -10.38 4.82
C THR A 134 -6.18 -10.03 5.05
N VAL A 135 -7.07 -10.80 4.43
CA VAL A 135 -8.50 -10.78 4.71
C VAL A 135 -8.78 -11.83 5.78
N HIS A 136 -9.38 -11.41 6.88
CA HIS A 136 -9.78 -12.28 7.98
C HIS A 136 -11.29 -12.51 7.96
N TYR A 137 -11.70 -13.75 8.25
CA TYR A 137 -13.08 -14.12 8.50
C TYR A 137 -13.13 -15.18 9.59
N LYS A 138 -13.63 -14.80 10.78
CA LYS A 138 -13.61 -15.65 11.99
C LYS A 138 -12.18 -16.11 12.31
N GLU A 139 -11.92 -17.42 12.31
CA GLU A 139 -10.61 -18.03 12.59
C GLU A 139 -9.80 -18.29 11.32
N GLU A 140 -10.36 -18.03 10.15
CA GLU A 140 -9.70 -18.23 8.87
C GLU A 140 -9.14 -16.91 8.33
N SER A 141 -8.04 -17.02 7.58
CA SER A 141 -7.41 -15.89 6.92
C SER A 141 -6.87 -16.29 5.55
N LYS A 142 -6.84 -15.33 4.63
CA LYS A 142 -6.23 -15.47 3.30
C LYS A 142 -5.42 -14.21 2.99
N SER A 143 -4.20 -14.41 2.51
CA SER A 143 -3.28 -13.32 2.19
C SER A 143 -3.24 -13.05 0.69
N TYR A 144 -3.07 -11.77 0.35
CA TYR A 144 -3.10 -11.23 -0.99
C TYR A 144 -2.05 -10.12 -1.13
N LEU A 145 -1.90 -9.64 -2.36
CA LEU A 145 -0.86 -8.72 -2.79
C LEU A 145 -1.46 -7.79 -3.85
N ILE A 146 -1.13 -6.50 -3.78
CA ILE A 146 -1.37 -5.50 -4.83
C ILE A 146 -0.15 -4.57 -4.95
N ASP A 147 -0.01 -3.86 -6.07
CA ASP A 147 1.20 -3.13 -6.45
C ASP A 147 0.97 -1.66 -6.91
N PRO A 148 0.60 -0.75 -5.99
CA PRO A 148 0.40 0.67 -6.30
C PRO A 148 1.68 1.50 -6.44
N LYS A 149 1.50 2.80 -6.73
CA LYS A 149 2.58 3.79 -6.88
C LYS A 149 2.39 5.00 -5.95
N VAL A 150 3.50 5.66 -5.60
CA VAL A 150 3.51 6.98 -4.94
C VAL A 150 4.38 7.97 -5.70
N ALA A 151 4.01 9.25 -5.69
CA ALA A 151 4.82 10.37 -6.16
C ALA A 151 5.27 11.23 -4.97
N ILE A 152 6.56 11.53 -4.90
CA ILE A 152 7.15 12.27 -3.77
C ILE A 152 7.22 13.75 -4.10
N ASN A 153 6.67 14.56 -3.20
CA ASN A 153 6.61 16.02 -3.29
C ASN A 153 7.43 16.69 -2.15
N PRO A 154 7.81 17.96 -2.32
CA PRO A 154 8.53 18.73 -1.29
C PRO A 154 7.70 18.98 -0.02
#